data_AF-A0A537FVD7-F1
#
_entry.id   AF-A0A537FVD7-F1
#
_cell.length_a   1.000
_cell.length_b   1.000
_cell.length_c   1.000
_cell.angle_alpha   90.00
_cell.angle_beta   90.00
_cell.angle_gamma   90.00
#
_symmetry.space_group_name_H-M   'P 1'
#
loop_
_entity.id
_entity.type
_entity.pdbx_description
1 polymer ?
#
loop_
_entity_poly.entity_id
_entity_poly.type
_entity_poly.pdbx_seq_one_letter_code
_entity_poly.pdbx_strand_id
1 'polypeptide(L)' 'KGKLLELEQQVAKMPQVMAVYDVTGLTDAMVIAKFKNRDELSKFTKSLLAMPFVERTNTHMVLTTVKEDFRLL' A
#
# COMPACT_ATOMS: atom_id res chain seq x y z
N LYS A 1 5.04 -17.58 -10.67
CA LYS A 1 3.70 -17.52 -10.03
C LYS A 1 3.91 -17.88 -8.56
N GLY A 2 3.70 -16.93 -7.63
CA GLY A 2 4.02 -17.10 -6.19
C GLY A 2 4.67 -15.88 -5.52
N LYS A 3 5.16 -14.91 -6.29
CA LYS A 3 5.92 -13.76 -5.76
C LYS A 3 5.05 -12.58 -5.30
N LEU A 4 3.81 -12.48 -5.79
CA LEU A 4 2.88 -11.42 -5.41
C LEU A 4 2.46 -11.56 -3.94
N LEU A 5 2.07 -12.77 -3.52
CA LEU A 5 1.68 -13.04 -2.14
C LEU A 5 2.81 -12.75 -1.14
N GLU A 6 4.05 -13.12 -1.49
CA GLU A 6 5.22 -12.80 -0.66
C GLU A 6 5.44 -11.29 -0.54
N LEU A 7 5.28 -10.55 -1.65
CA LEU A 7 5.37 -9.09 -1.69
C LEU A 7 4.29 -8.47 -0.79
N GLU A 8 3.04 -8.88 -0.94
CA GLU A 8 1.91 -8.39 -0.14
C GLU A 8 2.12 -8.65 1.34
N GLN A 9 2.60 -9.84 1.71
CA GLN A 9 2.95 -10.17 3.10
C GLN A 9 4.10 -9.32 3.64
N GLN A 10 5.09 -8.95 2.81
CA GLN A 10 6.14 -8.02 3.22
C GLN A 10 5.61 -6.61 3.41
N VAL A 11 4.75 -6.14 2.51
CA VAL A 11 4.11 -4.81 2.60
C VAL A 11 3.19 -4.76 3.83
N ALA A 12 2.44 -5.82 4.12
CA ALA A 12 1.56 -5.91 5.28
C ALA A 12 2.28 -5.84 6.63
N LYS A 13 3.59 -6.14 6.68
CA LYS A 13 4.41 -6.02 7.90
C LYS A 13 4.87 -4.58 8.17
N MET A 14 4.65 -3.66 7.24
CA MET A 14 5.12 -2.28 7.37
C MET A 14 4.21 -1.47 8.31
N PRO A 15 4.76 -0.72 9.28
CA PRO A 15 3.96 -0.10 10.33
C PRO A 15 3.00 1.00 9.85
N GLN A 16 3.32 1.64 8.72
CA GLN A 16 2.43 2.60 8.06
C GLN A 16 1.23 1.97 7.35
N VAL A 17 1.26 0.66 7.07
CA VAL A 17 0.24 -0.04 6.28
C VAL A 17 -0.91 -0.47 7.18
N MET A 18 -2.12 -0.12 6.75
CA MET A 18 -3.37 -0.43 7.43
C MET A 18 -4.09 -1.62 6.81
N ALA A 19 -4.03 -1.74 5.49
CA ALA A 19 -4.65 -2.80 4.74
C ALA A 19 -3.89 -3.09 3.45
N VAL A 20 -3.90 -4.35 3.05
CA VAL A 20 -3.39 -4.85 1.76
C VAL A 20 -4.48 -5.73 1.18
N TYR A 21 -4.87 -5.45 -0.06
CA TYR A 21 -5.88 -6.20 -0.79
C TYR A 21 -5.26 -6.75 -2.07
N ASP A 22 -5.35 -8.05 -2.27
CA ASP A 22 -5.21 -8.67 -3.58
C ASP A 22 -6.50 -8.35 -4.37
N VAL A 23 -6.36 -7.70 -5.52
CA VAL A 23 -7.49 -7.18 -6.29
C VAL A 23 -7.35 -7.54 -7.77
N THR A 24 -8.49 -7.80 -8.40
CA THR A 24 -8.56 -7.88 -9.86
C THR A 24 -8.61 -6.48 -10.47
N GLY A 25 -7.99 -6.27 -11.63
CA GLY A 25 -8.14 -5.02 -12.39
C GLY A 25 -6.85 -4.62 -13.08
N LEU A 26 -6.63 -3.31 -13.19
CA LEU A 26 -5.40 -2.75 -13.78
C LEU A 26 -4.17 -2.84 -12.87
N THR A 27 -4.40 -3.12 -11.59
CA THR A 27 -3.37 -3.30 -10.57
C THR A 27 -3.67 -4.59 -9.83
N ASP A 28 -2.63 -5.30 -9.41
CA ASP A 28 -2.77 -6.59 -8.73
C ASP A 28 -3.00 -6.43 -7.21
N ALA A 29 -2.54 -5.33 -6.61
CA ALA A 29 -2.69 -5.08 -5.19
C ALA A 29 -3.05 -3.62 -4.88
N MET A 30 -3.84 -3.42 -3.82
CA MET A 30 -4.17 -2.10 -3.27
C MET A 30 -3.75 -2.01 -1.81
N VAL A 31 -3.02 -0.95 -1.47
CA VAL A 31 -2.45 -0.73 -0.14
C VAL A 31 -3.01 0.56 0.44
N ILE A 32 -3.59 0.48 1.63
CA ILE A 32 -4.01 1.64 2.41
C ILE A 32 -2.96 1.89 3.49
N ALA A 33 -2.40 3.09 3.53
CA ALA A 33 -1.34 3.45 4.47
C ALA A 33 -1.49 4.89 4.97
N LYS A 34 -1.02 5.16 6.19
CA LYS A 34 -1.05 6.49 6.82
C LYS A 34 0.35 6.93 7.22
N PHE A 35 0.60 8.23 7.05
CA PHE A 35 1.91 8.85 7.25
C PHE A 35 1.76 10.11 8.08
N LYS A 36 2.74 10.41 8.94
CA LYS A 36 2.72 11.65 9.73
C LYS A 36 3.08 12.87 8.89
N ASN A 37 3.87 12.66 7.83
CA ASN A 37 4.39 13.73 6.98
C ASN A 37 4.68 13.21 5.56
N ARG A 38 4.96 14.16 4.65
CA ARG A 38 5.24 13.89 3.24
C ARG A 38 6.56 13.14 3.02
N ASP A 39 7.53 13.30 3.92
CA ASP A 39 8.83 12.62 3.80
C ASP A 39 8.70 11.12 4.07
N GLU A 40 7.90 10.73 5.06
CA GLU A 40 7.57 9.34 5.33
C GLU A 40 6.84 8.70 4.14
N LEU A 41 5.85 9.40 3.55
CA LEU A 41 5.18 8.95 2.33
C LEU A 41 6.19 8.77 1.17
N SER A 42 7.10 9.72 0.98
CA SER A 42 8.11 9.65 -0.10
C SER A 42 9.05 8.46 0.10
N LYS A 43 9.51 8.21 1.33
CA LYS A 43 10.35 7.06 1.66
C LYS A 43 9.61 5.75 1.42
N PHE A 44 8.33 5.69 1.79
CA PHE A 44 7.50 4.52 1.58
C PHE A 44 7.32 4.18 0.10
N THR A 45 6.91 5.13 -0.74
CA THR A 45 6.69 4.86 -2.17
C THR A 45 7.99 4.44 -2.88
N LYS A 46 9.12 5.04 -2.51
CA LYS A 46 10.45 4.61 -2.99
C LYS A 46 10.81 3.20 -2.52
N SER A 47 10.47 2.83 -1.28
CA SER A 47 10.73 1.47 -0.78
C SER A 47 9.92 0.42 -1.53
N LEU A 48 8.68 0.73 -1.92
CA LEU A 48 7.85 -0.15 -2.74
C LEU A 48 8.45 -0.30 -4.15
N LEU A 49 8.83 0.80 -4.78
CA LEU A 49 9.44 0.79 -6.12
C LEU A 49 10.81 0.08 -6.16
N ALA A 50 11.51 -0.01 -5.03
CA ALA A 50 12.77 -0.75 -4.92
C ALA A 50 12.57 -2.27 -4.80
N MET A 51 11.34 -2.75 -4.62
CA MET A 51 11.07 -4.18 -4.53
C MET A 51 11.18 -4.83 -5.91
N PRO A 52 11.90 -5.96 -6.07
CA PRO A 52 12.21 -6.56 -7.37
C PRO A 52 11.01 -6.95 -8.25
N PHE A 53 9.80 -7.04 -7.68
CA PHE A 53 8.59 -7.47 -8.37
C PHE A 53 7.52 -6.38 -8.46
N VAL A 54 7.86 -5.13 -8.12
CA VAL A 54 6.98 -3.98 -8.29
C VAL A 54 7.33 -3.29 -9.60
N GLU A 55 6.51 -3.49 -10.62
CA GLU A 55 6.70 -2.85 -11.91
C GLU A 55 6.34 -1.37 -11.88
N ARG A 56 5.26 -1.03 -11.16
CA ARG A 56 4.73 0.32 -11.07
C ARG A 56 3.91 0.49 -9.79
N THR A 57 3.90 1.71 -9.26
CA THR A 57 2.93 2.13 -8.25
C THR A 57 2.03 3.25 -8.78
N ASN A 58 0.79 3.29 -8.33
CA ASN A 58 -0.12 4.41 -8.52
C ASN A 58 -0.56 4.92 -7.13
N THR A 59 -0.14 6.14 -6.78
CA THR A 59 -0.37 6.70 -5.45
C THR A 59 -1.51 7.70 -5.48
N HIS A 60 -2.59 7.40 -4.76
CA HIS A 60 -3.70 8.32 -4.53
C HIS A 60 -3.55 8.95 -3.14
N MET A 61 -3.54 10.28 -3.08
CA MET A 61 -3.47 11.02 -1.82
C MET A 61 -4.89 11.42 -1.40
N VAL A 62 -5.35 10.92 -0.25
CA VAL A 62 -6.65 11.29 0.32
C VAL A 62 -6.57 12.71 0.86
N LEU A 63 -7.38 13.62 0.31
CA LEU A 63 -7.46 15.01 0.77
C LEU A 63 -8.47 15.20 1.90
N THR A 64 -9.61 14.51 1.80
CA THR A 64 -10.70 14.57 2.78
C THR A 64 -11.26 13.16 2.98
N THR A 65 -11.39 12.75 4.24
CA THR A 65 -12.01 11.46 4.58
C THR A 65 -13.48 11.69 4.89
N VAL A 66 -14.37 11.13 4.07
CA VAL A 66 -15.83 11.23 4.28
C VAL A 66 -16.30 10.18 5.30
N LYS A 67 -15.77 8.96 5.21
CA LYS A 67 -16.07 7.86 6.13
C LYS A 67 -14.88 6.91 6.22
N GLU A 68 -14.47 6.59 7.44
CA GLU A 68 -13.46 5.57 7.76
C GLU A 68 -13.81 5.02 9.15
N ASP A 69 -14.23 3.76 9.22
CA ASP A 69 -14.71 3.13 10.47
C ASP A 69 -13.96 1.81 10.71
N PHE A 70 -12.97 1.87 11.60
CA PHE A 70 -12.09 0.74 11.91
C PHE A 70 -12.74 -0.36 12.75
N ARG A 71 -14.00 -0.19 13.16
CA ARG A 71 -14.74 -1.24 13.89
C ARG A 71 -15.28 -2.33 12.96
N LEU A 72 -15.38 -2.04 11.66
CA LEU A 72 -15.80 -2.99 10.64
C LEU A 72 -14.57 -3.57 9.98
N LEU A 73 -14.46 -4.91 10.01
CA LEU A 73 -13.43 -5.70 9.31
C LEU A 73 -14.10 -6.49 8.18
#